data_AF-A0A0U4CU04-F1
#
_entry.id   AF-A0A0U4CU04-F1
#
_cell.length_a   1.000
_cell.length_b   1.000
_cell.length_c   1.000
_cell.angle_alpha   90.00
_cell.angle_beta   90.00
_cell.angle_gamma   90.00
#
_symmetry.space_group_name_H-M   'P 1'
#
loop_
_entity.id
_entity.type
_entity.pdbx_description
1 polymer ?
#
loop_
_entity_poly.entity_id
_entity_poly.type
_entity_poly.pdbx_seq_one_letter_code
_entity_poly.pdbx_strand_id
1 'polypeptide(L)'
;MDERGRHVVSDGVVTAASGPVVEGSALPFACVDDEGRGTHEKVVKKQAIRCSLSRICGVCGETLTRPVAFVGTPDEALDGEFAFPPCHVACARQVAADPRQRLGHAEQPHRWVLVSTAGFDLVRPARRGDPVWFRPNSVLERETL
;
A
#
# COMPACT_ATOMS: atom_id res chain seq x y z
N MET A 1 -28.96 29.27 14.78
CA MET A 1 -27.99 30.14 14.09
C MET A 1 -26.98 30.58 15.14
N ASP A 2 -25.77 30.05 15.23
CA ASP A 2 -24.95 29.37 14.22
C ASP A 2 -24.17 28.19 14.82
N GLU A 3 -24.18 27.09 14.07
CA GLU A 3 -23.38 25.90 14.27
C GLU A 3 -21.99 26.13 13.66
N ARG A 4 -20.94 26.22 14.50
CA ARG A 4 -19.55 26.04 14.04
C ARG A 4 -18.93 24.87 14.78
N GLY A 5 -19.36 23.68 14.39
CA GLY A 5 -18.69 22.43 14.69
C GLY A 5 -17.31 22.42 14.06
N ARG A 6 -16.31 22.84 14.84
CA ARG A 6 -14.90 22.74 14.51
C ARG A 6 -14.57 21.25 14.35
N HIS A 7 -14.49 20.78 13.10
CA HIS A 7 -13.97 19.45 12.79
C HIS A 7 -12.53 19.40 13.28
N VAL A 8 -12.31 18.63 14.34
CA VAL A 8 -10.97 18.26 14.78
C VAL A 8 -10.48 17.24 13.77
N VAL A 9 -9.61 17.66 12.85
CA VAL A 9 -8.80 16.74 12.06
C VAL A 9 -7.89 16.04 13.06
N SER A 10 -8.22 14.81 13.43
CA SER A 10 -7.34 14.00 14.25
C SER A 10 -6.04 13.81 13.46
N ASP A 11 -4.96 14.43 13.94
CA ASP A 11 -3.60 14.16 13.49
C ASP A 11 -3.39 12.65 13.52
N GLY A 12 -3.44 12.05 12.33
CA GLY A 12 -3.30 10.63 12.14
C GLY A 12 -1.89 10.25 12.54
N VAL A 13 -1.74 9.68 13.73
CA VAL A 13 -0.51 9.02 14.15
C VAL A 13 -0.09 8.08 13.03
N VAL A 14 1.06 8.36 12.43
CA VAL A 14 1.67 7.54 11.39
C VAL A 14 2.16 6.27 12.07
N THR A 15 1.42 5.17 11.94
CA THR A 15 1.92 3.86 12.35
C THR A 15 2.84 3.35 11.25
N ALA A 16 4.12 3.19 11.59
CA ALA A 16 5.10 2.51 10.75
C ALA A 16 4.63 1.09 10.39
N ALA A 17 5.27 0.46 9.40
CA ALA A 17 5.17 -0.98 9.27
C ALA A 17 5.57 -1.63 10.61
N SER A 18 4.64 -2.34 11.24
CA SER A 18 4.84 -3.01 12.54
C SER A 18 5.23 -4.49 12.38
N GLY A 19 5.53 -4.92 11.15
CA GLY A 19 5.89 -6.30 10.85
C GLY A 19 7.26 -6.72 11.38
N PRO A 20 7.63 -8.00 11.21
CA PRO A 20 8.96 -8.49 11.52
C PRO A 20 10.04 -7.68 10.79
N VAL A 21 11.18 -7.48 11.45
CA VAL A 21 12.33 -6.78 10.86
C VAL A 21 13.18 -7.77 10.09
N VAL A 22 13.37 -7.53 8.80
CA VAL A 22 14.21 -8.30 7.89
C VAL A 22 15.23 -7.34 7.28
N GLU A 23 16.51 -7.76 7.22
CA GLU A 23 17.60 -6.93 6.68
C GLU A 23 17.71 -5.50 7.27
N GLY A 24 17.16 -5.27 8.46
CA GLY A 24 17.16 -3.98 9.14
C GLY A 24 15.98 -3.06 8.81
N SER A 25 14.93 -3.53 8.13
CA SER A 25 13.66 -2.81 7.95
C SER A 25 12.44 -3.68 8.31
N ALA A 26 11.40 -3.05 8.85
CA ALA A 26 10.15 -3.73 9.17
C ALA A 26 9.37 -4.07 7.89
N LEU A 27 8.90 -5.30 7.77
CA LEU A 27 8.11 -5.72 6.63
C LEU A 27 6.71 -5.09 6.64
N PRO A 28 6.21 -4.62 5.48
CA PRO A 28 4.81 -4.26 5.32
C PRO A 28 3.89 -5.43 5.64
N PHE A 29 2.71 -5.19 6.20
CA PHE A 29 1.71 -6.21 6.51
C PHE A 29 1.43 -7.16 5.34
N ALA A 30 1.34 -6.62 4.11
CA ALA A 30 1.09 -7.39 2.91
C ALA A 30 2.22 -8.37 2.54
N CYS A 31 3.41 -8.19 3.11
CA CYS A 31 4.60 -9.02 2.87
C CYS A 31 4.79 -10.13 3.91
N VAL A 32 3.89 -10.24 4.91
CA VAL A 32 4.04 -11.14 6.06
C VAL A 32 3.01 -12.27 5.99
N ASP A 33 3.44 -13.52 6.10
CA ASP A 33 2.57 -14.69 6.14
C ASP A 33 1.89 -14.85 7.51
N ASP A 34 0.98 -15.82 7.64
CA ASP A 34 0.25 -16.06 8.90
C ASP A 34 1.17 -16.56 10.04
N GLU A 35 2.39 -16.99 9.73
CA GLU A 35 3.41 -17.41 10.69
C GLU A 35 4.36 -16.27 11.07
N GLY A 36 4.11 -15.05 10.58
CA GLY A 36 4.93 -13.87 10.88
C GLY A 36 6.26 -13.83 10.12
N ARG A 37 6.38 -14.55 9.00
CA ARG A 37 7.58 -14.56 8.14
C ARG A 37 7.34 -13.81 6.85
N GLY A 38 8.40 -13.32 6.22
CA GLY A 38 8.29 -12.65 4.92
C GLY A 38 9.62 -12.17 4.40
N THR A 39 9.58 -11.51 3.24
CA THR A 39 10.72 -10.85 2.60
C THR A 39 10.26 -9.57 1.89
N HIS A 40 11.20 -8.67 1.56
CA HIS A 40 10.86 -7.38 0.94
C HIS A 40 10.39 -7.52 -0.52
N GLU A 41 10.85 -8.56 -1.21
CA GLU A 41 10.57 -8.86 -2.62
C GLU A 41 9.27 -9.66 -2.83
N LYS A 42 8.52 -9.98 -1.77
CA LYS A 42 7.33 -10.81 -1.87
C LYS A 42 6.11 -10.18 -1.22
N VAL A 43 5.05 -10.03 -2.02
CA VAL A 43 3.70 -9.76 -1.52
C VAL A 43 2.97 -11.10 -1.32
N VAL A 44 2.47 -11.33 -0.11
CA VAL A 44 1.69 -12.52 0.24
C VAL A 44 0.28 -12.36 -0.32
N LYS A 45 -0.05 -13.12 -1.35
CA LYS A 45 -1.35 -13.06 -2.06
C LYS A 45 -2.56 -13.05 -1.12
N LYS A 46 -2.55 -13.87 -0.07
CA LYS A 46 -3.64 -13.91 0.93
C LYS A 46 -3.79 -12.56 1.64
N GLN A 47 -2.69 -11.94 2.07
CA GLN A 47 -2.74 -10.62 2.70
C GLN A 47 -3.13 -9.53 1.71
N ALA A 48 -2.63 -9.57 0.47
CA ALA A 48 -3.00 -8.61 -0.57
C ALA A 48 -4.52 -8.62 -0.82
N ILE A 49 -5.12 -9.82 -0.95
CA ILE A 49 -6.58 -9.97 -1.05
C ILE A 49 -7.29 -9.43 0.20
N ARG A 50 -6.78 -9.75 1.39
CA ARG A 50 -7.34 -9.25 2.66
C ARG A 50 -7.33 -7.72 2.73
N CYS A 51 -6.26 -7.08 2.28
CA CYS A 51 -6.16 -5.62 2.23
C CYS A 51 -7.30 -5.01 1.40
N SER A 52 -7.62 -5.60 0.25
CA SER A 52 -8.76 -5.14 -0.55
C SER A 52 -10.11 -5.45 0.09
N LEU A 53 -10.38 -6.72 0.42
CA LEU A 53 -11.71 -7.15 0.87
C LEU A 53 -12.11 -6.55 2.23
N SER A 54 -11.15 -6.38 3.13
CA SER A 54 -11.37 -5.81 4.46
C SER A 54 -11.02 -4.33 4.54
N ARG A 55 -10.62 -3.70 3.42
CA ARG A 55 -10.20 -2.29 3.37
C ARG A 55 -9.12 -1.98 4.41
N ILE A 56 -8.07 -2.79 4.43
CA ILE A 56 -6.92 -2.69 5.34
C ILE A 56 -5.68 -2.20 4.57
N CYS A 57 -4.87 -1.39 5.24
CA CYS A 57 -3.63 -0.85 4.70
C CYS A 57 -2.59 -1.96 4.50
N GLY A 58 -2.05 -2.03 3.29
CA GLY A 58 -0.99 -2.97 2.91
C GLY A 58 0.30 -2.85 3.72
N VAL A 59 0.52 -1.71 4.38
CA VAL A 59 1.75 -1.44 5.14
C VAL A 59 1.57 -1.73 6.63
N CYS A 60 0.65 -1.05 7.30
CA CYS A 60 0.51 -1.13 8.75
C CYS A 60 -0.53 -2.16 9.23
N GLY A 61 -1.38 -2.68 8.34
CA GLY A 61 -2.44 -3.64 8.72
C GLY A 61 -3.67 -3.02 9.38
N GLU A 62 -3.73 -1.69 9.49
CA GLU A 62 -4.89 -0.96 10.03
C GLU A 62 -5.94 -0.63 8.96
N THR A 63 -7.17 -0.30 9.39
CA THR A 63 -8.25 0.07 8.46
C THR A 63 -7.91 1.33 7.66
N LEU A 64 -8.20 1.30 6.36
CA LEU A 64 -7.96 2.41 5.43
C LEU A 64 -8.93 3.57 5.68
N THR A 65 -8.36 4.76 5.79
CA THR A 65 -9.08 6.04 5.65
C THR A 65 -9.05 6.51 4.20
N ARG A 66 -9.84 7.53 3.86
CA ARG A 66 -9.81 8.16 2.53
C ARG A 66 -9.02 9.48 2.59
N PRO A 67 -8.25 9.85 1.54
CA PRO A 67 -7.97 9.03 0.36
C PRO A 67 -7.01 7.87 0.68
N VAL A 68 -7.05 6.84 -0.17
CA VAL A 68 -6.05 5.76 -0.13
C VAL A 68 -4.96 6.05 -1.15
N ALA A 69 -3.79 5.43 -0.99
CA ALA A 69 -2.68 5.53 -1.91
C ALA A 69 -2.25 4.17 -2.45
N PHE A 70 -1.75 4.19 -3.67
CA PHE A 70 -0.90 3.16 -4.24
C PHE A 70 0.53 3.69 -4.34
N VAL A 71 1.50 2.83 -4.06
CA VAL A 71 2.91 3.08 -4.29
C VAL A 71 3.43 1.98 -5.19
N GLY A 72 4.13 2.35 -6.24
CA GLY A 72 4.67 1.41 -7.20
C GLY A 72 5.68 2.06 -8.11
N THR A 73 6.13 1.30 -9.09
CA THR A 73 7.00 1.78 -10.15
C THR A 73 6.30 2.79 -11.05
N PRO A 74 7.05 3.58 -11.83
CA PRO A 74 6.52 4.45 -12.87
C PRO A 74 5.64 3.70 -13.88
N ASP A 75 6.04 2.49 -14.26
CA ASP A 75 5.31 1.69 -15.25
C ASP A 75 3.96 1.23 -14.68
N GLU A 76 3.93 0.74 -13.44
CA GLU A 76 2.67 0.44 -12.75
C GLU A 76 1.76 1.67 -12.63
N ALA A 77 2.33 2.85 -12.36
CA ALA A 77 1.55 4.08 -12.26
C ALA A 77 1.01 4.58 -13.61
N LEU A 78 1.74 4.33 -14.70
CA LEU A 78 1.32 4.62 -16.08
C LEU A 78 0.20 3.65 -16.51
N ASP A 79 0.37 2.36 -16.25
CA ASP A 79 -0.62 1.32 -16.53
C ASP A 79 -1.86 1.45 -15.63
N GLY A 80 -1.70 2.13 -14.50
CA GLY A 80 -2.74 2.26 -13.48
C GLY A 80 -3.03 0.93 -12.79
N GLU A 81 -2.03 0.06 -12.68
CA GLU A 81 -2.16 -1.29 -12.15
C GLU A 81 -0.96 -1.60 -11.25
N PHE A 82 -1.23 -1.88 -9.97
CA PHE A 82 -0.20 -1.98 -8.93
C PHE A 82 -0.15 -3.40 -8.35
N ALA A 83 1.05 -3.92 -8.12
CA ALA A 83 1.25 -5.19 -7.45
C ALA A 83 1.03 -5.07 -5.92
N PHE A 84 1.43 -3.95 -5.34
CA PHE A 84 1.29 -3.70 -3.91
C PHE A 84 -0.14 -3.21 -3.57
N PRO A 85 -0.75 -3.74 -2.49
CA PRO A 85 -2.11 -3.35 -2.09
C PRO A 85 -2.23 -1.88 -1.67
N PRO A 86 -3.48 -1.34 -1.63
CA PRO A 86 -3.71 0.02 -1.18
C PRO A 86 -3.24 0.24 0.26
N CYS A 87 -2.73 1.43 0.53
CA CYS A 87 -2.23 1.83 1.83
C CYS A 87 -2.65 3.26 2.17
N HIS A 88 -2.41 3.71 3.40
CA HIS A 88 -2.54 5.12 3.74
C HIS A 88 -1.46 5.93 2.99
N VAL A 89 -1.76 7.18 2.66
CA VAL A 89 -0.80 8.09 2.00
C VAL A 89 0.50 8.20 2.79
N ALA A 90 0.42 8.37 4.12
CA ALA A 90 1.61 8.47 4.97
C ALA A 90 2.44 7.18 4.95
N CYS A 91 1.78 6.02 5.04
CA CYS A 91 2.46 4.73 5.00
C CYS A 91 3.15 4.48 3.66
N ALA A 92 2.50 4.85 2.54
CA ALA A 92 3.08 4.78 1.19
C ALA A 92 4.39 5.57 1.09
N ARG A 93 4.40 6.82 1.57
CA ARG A 93 5.59 7.67 1.58
C ARG A 93 6.70 7.08 2.45
N GLN A 94 6.35 6.58 3.62
CA GLN A 94 7.32 6.01 4.54
C GLN A 94 8.03 4.79 3.93
N VAL A 95 7.28 3.87 3.31
CA VAL A 95 7.90 2.69 2.68
C VAL A 95 8.68 3.06 1.42
N ALA A 96 8.25 4.07 0.66
CA ALA A 96 8.99 4.57 -0.50
C ALA A 96 10.34 5.20 -0.11
N ALA A 97 10.41 5.84 1.05
CA ALA A 97 11.64 6.45 1.57
C ALA A 97 12.63 5.43 2.18
N ASP A 98 12.20 4.19 2.42
CA ASP A 98 13.06 3.16 3.00
C ASP A 98 13.88 2.47 1.91
N PRO A 99 15.22 2.57 1.94
CA PRO A 99 16.08 2.01 0.89
C PRO A 99 16.08 0.48 0.83
N ARG A 100 15.48 -0.21 1.81
CA ARG A 100 15.40 -1.68 1.83
C ARG A 100 14.11 -2.20 1.24
N GLN A 101 13.10 -1.34 1.09
CA GLN A 101 11.78 -1.80 0.65
C GLN A 101 11.75 -2.05 -0.84
N ARG A 102 11.16 -3.20 -1.20
CA ARG A 102 10.95 -3.61 -2.59
C ARG A 102 9.49 -3.87 -2.92
N LEU A 103 8.61 -3.94 -1.92
CA LEU A 103 7.15 -4.02 -2.09
C LEU A 103 6.67 -5.10 -3.07
N GLY A 104 7.38 -6.24 -3.16
CA GLY A 104 7.06 -7.31 -4.12
C GLY A 104 7.84 -7.28 -5.43
N HIS A 105 8.71 -6.29 -5.65
CA HIS A 105 9.63 -6.26 -6.77
C HIS A 105 10.91 -7.05 -6.46
N ALA A 106 11.47 -7.70 -7.47
CA ALA A 106 12.71 -8.46 -7.33
C ALA A 106 13.89 -7.58 -6.89
N GLU A 107 13.94 -6.36 -7.42
CA GLU A 107 14.93 -5.33 -7.13
C GLU A 107 14.24 -4.07 -6.62
N GLN A 108 15.00 -3.24 -5.89
CA GLN A 108 14.48 -1.95 -5.43
C GLN A 108 14.30 -1.01 -6.65
N PRO A 109 13.09 -0.46 -6.86
CA PRO A 109 12.88 0.55 -7.88
C PRO A 109 13.74 1.80 -7.67
N HIS A 110 14.28 2.36 -8.76
CA HIS A 110 15.06 3.60 -8.72
C HIS A 110 14.25 4.84 -8.32
N ARG A 111 12.94 4.81 -8.57
CA ARG A 111 12.01 5.88 -8.24
C ARG A 111 10.66 5.27 -7.92
N TRP A 112 9.96 5.85 -6.95
CA TRP A 112 8.61 5.46 -6.61
C TRP A 112 7.61 6.47 -7.16
N VAL A 113 6.42 6.00 -7.50
CA VAL A 113 5.29 6.87 -7.81
C VAL A 113 4.17 6.56 -6.83
N LEU A 114 3.65 7.62 -6.23
CA LEU A 114 2.49 7.57 -5.35
C LEU A 114 1.27 8.07 -6.11
N VAL A 115 0.20 7.27 -6.09
CA VAL A 115 -1.09 7.61 -6.71
C VAL A 115 -2.15 7.59 -5.63
N SER A 116 -2.71 8.76 -5.30
CA SER A 116 -3.82 8.87 -4.37
C SER A 116 -5.15 8.74 -5.11
N THR A 117 -6.12 8.08 -4.49
CA THR A 117 -7.42 7.79 -5.10
C THR A 117 -8.54 7.70 -4.07
N ALA A 118 -9.77 8.01 -4.49
CA ALA A 118 -10.96 7.84 -3.65
C ALA A 118 -11.44 6.38 -3.58
N GLY A 119 -11.06 5.55 -4.56
CA GLY A 119 -11.48 4.16 -4.70
C GLY A 119 -10.51 3.32 -5.52
N PHE A 120 -10.71 2.00 -5.48
CA PHE A 120 -9.90 1.05 -6.22
C PHE A 120 -10.65 -0.26 -6.43
N ASP A 121 -10.19 -1.02 -7.42
CA ASP A 121 -10.66 -2.36 -7.74
C ASP A 121 -9.55 -3.39 -7.52
N LEU A 122 -9.94 -4.57 -7.03
CA LEU A 122 -9.08 -5.76 -7.02
C LEU A 122 -9.22 -6.46 -8.37
N VAL A 123 -8.13 -6.51 -9.13
CA VAL A 123 -8.07 -7.23 -10.39
C VAL A 123 -7.80 -8.70 -10.10
N ARG A 124 -8.74 -9.54 -10.53
CA ARG A 124 -8.62 -10.98 -10.37
C ARG A 124 -7.58 -11.53 -11.35
N PRO A 125 -6.68 -12.42 -10.91
CA PRO A 125 -5.72 -13.07 -11.79
C PRO A 125 -6.41 -13.90 -12.86
N ALA A 126 -5.84 -13.92 -14.06
CA ALA A 126 -6.32 -14.73 -15.17
C ALA A 126 -6.12 -16.24 -14.92
N ARG A 127 -5.06 -16.65 -14.23
CA ARG A 127 -4.78 -18.05 -13.90
C ARG A 127 -4.69 -18.28 -12.40
N ARG A 128 -5.02 -19.50 -11.99
CA ARG A 128 -4.87 -19.93 -10.59
C ARG A 128 -3.40 -19.97 -10.23
N GLY A 129 -3.00 -19.16 -9.26
CA GLY A 129 -1.62 -19.11 -8.75
C GLY A 129 -0.99 -17.73 -8.94
N ASP A 130 -1.39 -17.01 -10.00
CA ASP A 130 -0.87 -15.68 -10.32
C ASP A 130 -1.16 -14.65 -9.21
N PRO A 131 -0.32 -13.61 -9.06
CA PRO A 131 -0.56 -12.51 -8.13
C PRO A 131 -1.87 -11.78 -8.46
N VAL A 132 -2.40 -11.06 -7.47
CA VAL A 132 -3.51 -10.12 -7.68
C VAL A 132 -2.94 -8.73 -7.95
N TRP A 133 -3.69 -7.92 -8.68
CA TRP A 133 -3.33 -6.53 -8.97
C TRP A 133 -4.41 -5.59 -8.48
N PHE A 134 -4.08 -4.32 -8.36
CA PHE A 134 -4.99 -3.28 -7.88
C PHE A 134 -5.03 -2.11 -8.84
N ARG A 135 -6.24 -1.64 -9.17
CA ARG A 135 -6.42 -0.48 -10.06
C ARG A 135 -7.11 0.66 -9.32
N PRO A 136 -6.48 1.85 -9.18
CA PRO A 136 -7.20 3.05 -8.74
C PRO A 136 -8.28 3.41 -9.78
N ASN A 137 -9.49 3.72 -9.32
CA ASN A 137 -10.63 4.05 -10.18
C ASN A 137 -11.15 5.48 -10.04
N SER A 138 -10.50 6.31 -9.20
CA SER A 138 -10.83 7.72 -8.99
C SER A 138 -9.58 8.49 -8.55
N VAL A 139 -8.58 8.53 -9.44
CA VAL A 139 -7.28 9.17 -9.18
C VAL A 139 -7.50 10.63 -8.84
N LEU A 140 -6.90 11.05 -7.73
CA LEU A 140 -6.93 12.42 -7.22
C LEU A 140 -5.62 13.14 -7.53
N GLU A 141 -4.49 12.46 -7.30
CA GLU A 141 -3.15 13.01 -7.46
C GLU A 141 -2.15 11.92 -7.85
N ARG A 142 -1.11 12.31 -8.59
CA ARG A 142 0.06 11.48 -8.88
C ARG A 142 1.34 12.26 -8.55
N GLU A 143 2.26 11.62 -7.85
CA GLU A 143 3.52 12.22 -7.40
C GLU A 143 4.67 11.25 -7.60
N THR A 144 5.81 11.76 -8.09
CA THR A 144 7.07 10.99 -8.13
C THR A 144 7.88 11.31 -6.88
N LEU A 145 8.35 10.27 -6.19
CA LEU A 145 9.13 10.33 -4.94
C LEU A 145 10.61 10.03 -5.19
#